data_AF-A0A8I0H6U2-F1
#
_entry.id   AF-A0A8I0H6U2-F1
#
_cell.length_a   1.000
_cell.length_b   1.000
_cell.length_c   1.000
_cell.angle_alpha   90.00
_cell.angle_beta   90.00
_cell.angle_gamma   90.00
#
_symmetry.space_group_name_H-M   'P 1'
#
loop_
_entity.id
_entity.type
_entity.pdbx_description
1 polymer ?
#
loop_
_entity_poly.entity_id
_entity_poly.type
_entity_poly.pdbx_seq_one_letter_code
_entity_poly.pdbx_strand_id
1 'polypeptide(L)'
;VFYVRMLDGLSQIIINVEAQKDEPKGNLDLLNIIMLGLAKSLPEHDETYELHRLLGALLSKELTIDEKLNIIGNEYDIPIEENFRKDVSVMCN
;
A
#
# COMPACT_ATOMS: atom_id res chain seq x y z
N VAL A 1 2.87 -7.69 -7.74
CA VAL A 1 2.74 -7.26 -6.33
C VAL A 1 2.44 -8.45 -5.43
N PHE A 2 3.35 -8.77 -4.53
CA PHE A 2 3.17 -9.73 -3.46
C PHE A 2 3.02 -9.00 -2.13
N TYR A 3 2.08 -9.46 -1.32
CA TYR A 3 1.89 -8.96 0.03
C TYR A 3 2.44 -10.00 1.02
N VAL A 4 3.40 -9.60 1.84
CA VAL A 4 4.00 -10.46 2.86
C VAL A 4 3.67 -9.92 4.24
N ARG A 5 3.03 -10.76 5.07
CA ARG A 5 2.85 -10.51 6.50
C ARG A 5 4.02 -11.15 7.23
N MET A 6 4.79 -10.35 7.96
CA MET A 6 5.87 -10.86 8.81
C MET A 6 5.32 -11.70 9.97
N LEU A 7 6.14 -12.62 10.50
CA LEU A 7 5.77 -13.56 11.57
C LEU A 7 5.36 -12.86 12.88
N ASP A 8 5.82 -11.62 13.08
CA ASP A 8 5.37 -10.79 14.19
C ASP A 8 3.88 -10.39 14.07
N GLY A 9 3.31 -10.47 12.87
CA GLY A 9 1.96 -10.03 12.55
C GLY A 9 1.79 -8.52 12.48
N LEU A 10 2.87 -7.74 12.64
CA LEU A 10 2.88 -6.29 12.86
C LEU A 10 3.34 -5.51 11.63
N SER A 11 4.14 -6.14 10.75
CA SER A 11 4.77 -5.47 9.61
C SER A 11 4.26 -6.06 8.29
N GLN A 12 3.87 -5.18 7.36
CA GLN A 12 3.43 -5.55 6.02
C GLN A 12 4.47 -5.10 4.99
N ILE A 13 4.84 -5.99 4.07
CA ILE A 13 5.74 -5.65 2.96
C ILE A 13 5.02 -5.83 1.64
N ILE A 14 4.96 -4.76 0.87
CA ILE A 14 4.53 -4.80 -0.53
C ILE A 14 5.78 -5.01 -1.37
N ILE A 15 5.85 -6.14 -2.09
CA ILE A 15 6.96 -6.47 -2.99
C ILE A 15 6.43 -6.45 -4.42
N ASN A 16 6.87 -5.48 -5.22
CA ASN A 16 6.68 -5.56 -6.67
C ASN A 16 7.95 -6.11 -7.32
N VAL A 17 7.81 -7.20 -8.08
CA VAL A 17 8.90 -7.80 -8.85
C VAL A 17 8.52 -7.74 -10.31
N GLU A 18 9.30 -7.00 -11.09
CA GLU A 18 9.10 -6.84 -12.52
C GLU A 18 10.37 -7.22 -13.26
N ALA A 19 10.23 -8.08 -14.27
CA ALA A 19 11.31 -8.37 -15.20
C ALA A 19 11.36 -7.26 -16.25
N GLN A 20 12.46 -6.52 -16.29
CA GLN A 20 12.71 -5.55 -17.35
C GLN A 20 13.42 -6.26 -18.51
N LYS A 21 12.82 -6.16 -19.69
CA LYS A 21 13.41 -6.66 -20.93
C LYS A 21 14.11 -5.50 -21.63
N ASP A 22 15.43 -5.54 -21.68
CA ASP A 22 16.20 -4.70 -22.59
C ASP A 22 16.30 -5.38 -23.98
N GLU A 23 16.05 -4.62 -25.04
CA GLU A 23 16.42 -5.01 -26.41
C GLU A 23 17.91 -4.70 -26.70
N PRO A 24 18.54 -5.40 -27.65
CA PRO A 24 19.80 -6.08 -27.40
C PRO A 24 21.03 -5.19 -27.60
N LYS A 25 21.70 -4.83 -26.50
CA LYS A 25 23.16 -4.65 -26.46
C LYS A 25 23.86 -5.26 -25.23
N GLY A 26 23.12 -5.87 -24.31
CA GLY A 26 23.69 -6.57 -23.17
C GLY A 26 22.63 -7.44 -22.51
N ASN A 27 22.91 -8.73 -22.36
CA ASN A 27 21.98 -9.75 -21.89
C ASN A 27 21.87 -9.69 -20.35
N LEU A 28 21.21 -8.66 -19.83
CA LEU A 28 20.89 -8.54 -18.41
C LEU A 28 19.36 -8.54 -18.28
N ASP A 29 18.79 -9.70 -17.97
CA ASP A 29 17.41 -9.78 -17.48
C ASP A 29 17.38 -9.09 -16.10
N LEU A 30 17.17 -7.77 -16.10
CA LEU A 30 17.16 -6.97 -14.88
C LEU A 30 15.84 -7.18 -14.15
N LEU A 31 15.94 -7.64 -12.90
CA LEU A 31 14.79 -7.72 -12.00
C LEU A 31 14.72 -6.42 -11.19
N ASN A 32 13.62 -5.66 -11.34
CA ASN A 32 13.34 -4.53 -10.47
C ASN A 32 12.53 -5.02 -9.26
N ILE A 33 13.02 -4.74 -8.05
CA ILE A 33 12.37 -5.13 -6.80
C ILE A 33 12.10 -3.87 -5.99
N ILE A 34 10.82 -3.54 -5.80
CA ILE A 34 10.37 -2.45 -4.92
C ILE A 34 9.84 -3.08 -3.64
N MET A 35 10.41 -2.70 -2.49
CA MET A 35 9.97 -3.12 -1.16
C MET A 35 9.48 -1.90 -0.38
N LEU A 36 8.21 -1.92 0.03
CA LEU A 36 7.63 -0.91 0.92
C LEU A 36 7.27 -1.56 2.25
N GLY A 37 7.84 -1.07 3.34
CA GLY A 37 7.53 -1.52 4.70
C GLY A 37 6.46 -0.62 5.34
N LEU A 38 5.39 -1.23 5.84
CA LEU A 38 4.33 -0.51 6.56
C LEU A 38 4.42 -0.81 8.06
N ALA A 39 4.38 0.26 8.86
CA ALA A 39 4.34 0.18 10.31
C ALA A 39 2.97 -0.33 10.80
N LYS A 40 2.97 -0.91 12.00
CA LYS A 40 1.75 -1.41 12.67
C LYS A 40 0.74 -0.30 12.92
N SER A 41 1.20 0.74 13.61
CA SER A 41 0.40 1.93 13.90
C SER A 41 0.45 2.85 12.70
N LEU A 42 -0.70 3.45 12.39
CA LEU A 42 -0.77 4.47 11.36
C LEU A 42 0.12 5.66 11.79
N PRO A 43 1.19 5.99 11.03
CA PRO A 43 2.06 7.12 11.35
C PRO A 43 1.26 8.43 11.26
N GLU A 44 1.64 9.47 11.99
CA GLU A 44 0.98 10.79 11.87
C GLU A 44 1.01 11.31 10.43
N HIS A 45 0.06 12.19 10.09
CA HIS A 45 0.04 12.80 8.77
C HIS A 45 1.15 13.85 8.69
N ASP A 46 2.24 13.51 7.99
CA ASP A 46 3.33 14.41 7.63
C ASP A 46 3.67 14.32 6.12
N GLU A 47 4.22 15.41 5.56
CA GLU A 47 4.57 15.53 4.14
C GLU A 47 5.68 14.54 3.69
N THR A 48 6.45 14.00 4.62
CA THR A 48 7.60 13.13 4.34
C THR A 48 7.18 11.70 4.01
N TYR A 49 6.04 11.24 4.54
CA TYR A 49 5.60 9.85 4.47
C TYR A 49 4.18 9.67 3.94
N GLU A 50 3.66 10.61 3.15
CA GLU A 50 2.29 10.60 2.62
C GLU A 50 1.89 9.25 2.00
N LEU A 51 2.71 8.70 1.09
CA LEU A 51 2.41 7.41 0.46
C LEU A 51 2.40 6.25 1.48
N HIS A 52 3.31 6.26 2.46
CA HIS A 52 3.35 5.23 3.49
C HIS A 52 2.13 5.31 4.41
N ARG A 53 1.65 6.52 4.74
CA ARG A 53 0.43 6.71 5.53
C ARG A 53 -0.80 6.27 4.76
N LEU A 54 -0.94 6.63 3.48
CA LEU A 54 -2.07 6.19 2.65
C LEU A 54 -2.14 4.67 2.52
N LEU A 55 -1.00 4.03 2.20
CA LEU A 55 -0.91 2.58 2.11
C LEU A 55 -1.15 1.90 3.47
N GLY A 56 -0.61 2.48 4.55
CA GLY A 56 -0.85 2.05 5.92
C GLY A 56 -2.33 2.11 6.28
N ALA A 57 -3.04 3.17 5.91
CA ALA A 57 -4.48 3.31 6.16
C ALA A 57 -5.28 2.26 5.39
N LEU A 58 -5.05 2.13 4.08
CA LEU A 58 -5.74 1.19 3.21
C LEU A 58 -5.61 -0.26 3.69
N LEU A 59 -4.39 -0.66 4.08
CA LEU A 59 -4.05 -2.04 4.41
C LEU A 59 -4.09 -2.34 5.92
N SER A 60 -4.38 -1.34 6.76
CA SER A 60 -4.49 -1.54 8.20
C SER A 60 -5.64 -2.49 8.53
N LYS A 61 -5.39 -3.41 9.47
CA LYS A 61 -6.43 -4.25 10.07
C LYS A 61 -7.06 -3.63 11.32
N GLU A 62 -6.46 -2.57 11.84
CA GLU A 62 -6.88 -1.90 13.06
C GLU A 62 -7.88 -0.78 12.78
N LEU A 63 -7.86 -0.21 11.56
CA LEU A 63 -8.82 0.80 11.13
C LEU A 63 -10.11 0.18 10.63
N THR A 64 -11.23 0.75 11.06
CA THR A 64 -12.55 0.51 10.50
C THR A 64 -12.65 1.04 9.06
N ILE A 65 -13.64 0.55 8.32
CA ILE A 65 -13.90 1.02 6.96
C ILE A 65 -14.13 2.54 6.94
N ASP A 66 -14.91 3.06 7.89
CA ASP A 66 -15.21 4.50 7.95
C ASP A 66 -13.97 5.36 8.24
N GLU A 67 -13.07 4.91 9.13
CA GLU A 67 -11.81 5.61 9.39
C GLU A 67 -10.91 5.64 8.16
N LYS A 68 -10.82 4.52 7.42
CA LYS A 68 -10.07 4.47 6.16
C LYS A 68 -10.62 5.43 5.13
N LEU A 69 -11.94 5.43 4.94
CA LEU A 69 -12.61 6.33 4.00
C LEU A 69 -12.45 7.79 4.41
N ASN A 70 -12.46 8.08 5.71
CA ASN A 70 -12.21 9.42 6.24
C ASN A 70 -10.78 9.89 5.93
N ILE A 71 -9.77 9.03 6.13
CA ILE A 71 -8.39 9.35 5.77
C ILE A 71 -8.28 9.62 4.27
N ILE A 72 -8.77 8.70 3.43
CA ILE A 72 -8.67 8.81 1.96
C ILE A 72 -9.41 10.06 1.44
N GLY A 73 -10.62 10.32 1.96
CA GLY A 73 -11.46 11.40 1.50
C GLY A 73 -11.06 12.78 2.02
N ASN A 74 -10.69 12.88 3.29
CA ASN A 74 -10.47 14.17 3.94
C ASN A 74 -8.99 14.55 4.07
N GLU A 75 -8.07 13.58 4.17
CA GLU A 75 -6.63 13.87 4.25
C GLU A 75 -5.97 13.92 2.88
N TYR A 76 -6.45 13.13 1.92
CA TYR A 76 -5.87 13.05 0.56
C TYR A 76 -6.77 13.66 -0.52
N ASP A 77 -7.93 14.21 -0.14
CA ASP A 77 -8.93 14.78 -1.07
C ASP A 77 -9.34 13.81 -2.21
N ILE A 78 -9.31 12.50 -1.96
CA ILE A 78 -9.70 11.49 -2.94
C ILE A 78 -11.21 11.26 -2.88
N PRO A 79 -11.97 11.48 -3.97
CA PRO A 79 -13.42 11.31 -3.95
C PRO A 79 -13.85 9.89 -3.61
N ILE A 80 -14.69 9.75 -2.59
CA ILE A 80 -15.22 8.44 -2.18
C ILE A 80 -16.52 8.13 -2.93
N GLU A 81 -16.42 7.28 -3.95
CA GLU A 81 -17.58 6.75 -4.67
C GLU A 81 -18.11 5.45 -4.04
N GLU A 82 -19.35 5.06 -4.37
CA GLU A 82 -19.97 3.83 -3.85
C GLU A 82 -19.19 2.56 -4.22
N ASN A 83 -18.62 2.52 -5.44
CA ASN A 83 -17.82 1.39 -5.89
C ASN A 83 -16.51 1.31 -5.11
N PHE A 84 -15.90 2.46 -4.82
CA PHE A 84 -14.69 2.54 -4.02
C PHE A 84 -14.91 2.03 -2.59
N ARG A 85 -16.07 2.33 -1.98
CA ARG A 85 -16.44 1.76 -0.68
C ARG A 85 -16.46 0.23 -0.68
N LYS A 86 -16.96 -0.38 -1.76
CA LYS A 86 -16.99 -1.84 -1.90
C LYS A 86 -15.58 -2.40 -2.01
N ASP A 87 -14.72 -1.75 -2.79
CA ASP A 87 -13.33 -2.18 -2.95
C ASP A 87 -12.55 -2.12 -1.63
N VAL A 88 -12.69 -1.03 -0.87
CA VAL A 88 -12.09 -0.89 0.47
C VAL A 88 -12.63 -1.97 1.41
N SER A 89 -13.92 -2.32 1.33
CA SER A 89 -14.49 -3.39 2.13
C SER A 89 -13.90 -4.77 1.82
N VAL A 90 -13.56 -5.06 0.56
CA VAL A 90 -12.94 -6.33 0.16
C VAL A 90 -11.51 -6.43 0.70
N MET A 91 -10.77 -5.33 0.73
CA MET A 91 -9.39 -5.30 1.25
C MET A 91 -9.31 -5.52 2.78
N CYS A 92 -10.43 -5.38 3.49
CA CYS A 92 -10.49 -5.54 4.95
C CYS A 92 -10.74 -6.99 5.41
N ASN A 93 -11.11 -7.90 4.50
CA ASN A 93 -11.38 -9.32 4.79
C ASN A 93 -10.13 -10.19 4.57
#